data_AF-A0A2A4P6P2-F1
#
_entry.id   AF-A0A2A4P6P2-F1
#
_cell.length_a   1.000
_cell.length_b   1.000
_cell.length_c   1.000
_cell.angle_alpha   90.00
_cell.angle_beta   90.00
_cell.angle_gamma   90.00
#
_symmetry.space_group_name_H-M   'P 1'
#
loop_
_entity.id
_entity.type
_entity.pdbx_description
1 polymer ?
#
loop_
_entity_poly.entity_id
_entity_poly.type
_entity_poly.pdbx_seq_one_letter_code
_entity_poly.pdbx_strand_id
1 'polypeptide(L)'
;MAKIKTTEEMMTSKFRTTPMGFAMTFENGWTLSVQWGPGNYCQTRTDSLEDNTFDGLFHSFTSPNAEIAAWDKDGTWTQLSSHDDVKGWVSVRDVCEYIAMISHPEFGGMDNDSSK
;
A
#
# COMPACT_ATOMS: atom_id res chain seq x y z
N MET A 1 -20.93 -10.37 13.73
CA MET A 1 -20.78 -10.77 12.32
C MET A 1 -20.18 -9.61 11.56
N ALA A 2 -18.99 -9.78 10.98
CA ALA A 2 -18.44 -8.79 10.06
C ALA A 2 -19.36 -8.72 8.83
N LYS A 3 -19.85 -7.52 8.50
CA LYS A 3 -20.57 -7.32 7.24
C LYS A 3 -19.55 -7.37 6.11
N ILE A 4 -19.71 -8.32 5.20
CA ILE A 4 -18.93 -8.36 3.95
C ILE A 4 -19.37 -7.14 3.13
N LYS A 5 -18.43 -6.24 2.85
CA LYS A 5 -18.68 -5.07 2.00
C LYS A 5 -19.00 -5.53 0.58
N THR A 6 -19.88 -4.82 -0.11
CA THR A 6 -20.15 -5.10 -1.53
C THR A 6 -18.93 -4.79 -2.39
N THR A 7 -18.83 -5.38 -3.57
CA THR A 7 -17.75 -5.07 -4.53
C THR A 7 -17.67 -3.57 -4.82
N GLU A 8 -18.81 -2.88 -4.90
CA GLU A 8 -18.90 -1.44 -5.13
C GLU A 8 -18.39 -0.62 -3.92
N GLU A 9 -18.71 -1.04 -2.69
CA GLU A 9 -18.15 -0.46 -1.46
C GLU A 9 -16.64 -0.69 -1.35
N MET A 10 -16.13 -1.83 -1.83
CA MET A 10 -14.70 -2.12 -1.89
C MET A 10 -13.99 -1.28 -2.97
N MET A 11 -14.64 -1.05 -4.10
CA MET A 11 -14.15 -0.21 -5.22
C MET A 11 -14.18 1.30 -4.90
N THR A 12 -15.04 1.74 -3.98
CA THR A 12 -15.13 3.13 -3.51
C THR A 12 -14.33 3.42 -2.23
N SER A 13 -13.89 2.37 -1.51
CA SER A 13 -13.10 2.52 -0.28
C SER A 13 -11.68 3.01 -0.60
N LYS A 14 -11.43 4.31 -0.41
CA LYS A 14 -10.13 4.97 -0.59
C LYS A 14 -9.09 4.58 0.47
N PHE A 15 -9.53 4.27 1.69
CA PHE A 15 -8.66 3.81 2.79
C PHE A 15 -8.99 2.36 3.13
N ARG A 16 -7.96 1.51 3.24
CA ARG A 16 -8.10 0.10 3.62
C ARG A 16 -7.07 -0.24 4.70
N THR A 17 -7.54 -0.81 5.81
CA THR A 17 -6.67 -1.52 6.75
C THR A 17 -6.22 -2.81 6.10
N THR A 18 -4.94 -3.14 6.23
CA THR A 18 -4.40 -4.45 5.91
C THR A 18 -4.03 -5.16 7.23
N PRO A 19 -3.72 -6.46 7.21
CA PRO A 19 -3.24 -7.16 8.40
C PRO A 19 -2.06 -6.52 9.14
N MET A 20 -1.23 -5.74 8.43
CA MET A 20 0.07 -5.27 8.93
C MET A 20 0.33 -3.78 8.62
N GLY A 21 -0.72 -3.03 8.27
CA GLY A 21 -0.58 -1.65 7.82
C GLY A 21 -1.84 -1.12 7.14
N PHE A 22 -1.66 -0.39 6.04
CA PHE A 22 -2.76 0.20 5.30
C PHE A 22 -2.46 0.34 3.80
N ALA A 23 -3.52 0.50 3.02
CA ALA A 23 -3.46 0.95 1.64
C ALA A 23 -4.38 2.15 1.42
N MET A 24 -3.94 3.07 0.56
CA MET A 24 -4.67 4.29 0.18
C MET A 24 -4.75 4.37 -1.34
N THR A 25 -5.96 4.51 -1.88
CA THR A 25 -6.19 4.85 -3.29
C THR A 25 -6.51 6.34 -3.38
N PHE A 26 -5.79 7.08 -4.22
CA PHE A 26 -5.92 8.53 -4.41
C PHE A 26 -6.91 8.86 -5.53
N GLU A 27 -7.23 10.15 -5.72
CA GLU A 27 -8.14 10.59 -6.78
C GLU A 27 -7.56 10.48 -8.19
N ASN A 28 -6.22 10.48 -8.32
CA ASN A 28 -5.53 10.21 -9.57
C ASN A 28 -5.53 8.71 -9.96
N GLY A 29 -6.23 7.86 -9.21
CA GLY A 29 -6.37 6.43 -9.50
C GLY A 29 -5.24 5.54 -8.99
N TRP A 30 -4.16 6.12 -8.45
CA TRP A 30 -3.05 5.35 -7.89
C TRP A 30 -3.33 4.85 -6.49
N THR A 31 -2.80 3.68 -6.17
CA THR A 31 -2.82 3.11 -4.83
C THR A 31 -1.40 3.01 -4.27
N LEU A 32 -1.21 3.40 -3.01
CA LEU A 32 -0.01 3.15 -2.21
C LEU A 32 -0.36 2.22 -1.05
N SER A 33 0.42 1.16 -0.86
CA SER A 33 0.39 0.26 0.30
C SER A 33 1.60 0.52 1.19
N VAL A 34 1.40 0.48 2.51
CA VAL A 34 2.44 0.70 3.53
C VAL A 34 2.29 -0.35 4.64
N GLN A 35 3.30 -1.20 4.82
CA GLN A 35 3.22 -2.43 5.64
C GLN A 35 4.42 -2.58 6.58
N TRP A 36 4.23 -3.10 7.81
CA TRP A 36 5.31 -3.18 8.83
C TRP A 36 5.20 -4.36 9.83
N GLY A 37 4.71 -5.51 9.38
CA GLY A 37 4.69 -6.75 10.16
C GLY A 37 5.73 -7.78 9.70
N PRO A 38 5.80 -8.95 10.36
CA PRO A 38 6.68 -10.03 9.94
C PRO A 38 6.42 -10.45 8.49
N GLY A 39 7.48 -10.81 7.76
CA GLY A 39 7.44 -11.10 6.32
C GLY A 39 7.61 -9.88 5.40
N ASN A 40 7.15 -8.69 5.79
CA ASN A 40 7.39 -7.46 5.00
C ASN A 40 8.86 -7.03 5.13
N TYR A 41 9.41 -6.37 4.11
CA TYR A 41 10.76 -5.82 4.10
C TYR A 41 10.92 -4.64 5.07
N CYS A 42 10.96 -4.94 6.37
CA CYS A 42 11.13 -4.01 7.48
C CYS A 42 11.97 -4.66 8.60
N GLN A 43 12.17 -3.98 9.72
CA GLN A 43 13.03 -4.46 10.82
C GLN A 43 12.54 -5.77 11.45
N THR A 44 11.22 -5.91 11.59
CA THR A 44 10.56 -7.08 12.20
C THR A 44 10.30 -8.21 11.19
N ARG A 45 10.87 -8.12 9.98
CA ARG A 45 10.65 -9.08 8.90
C ARG A 45 10.83 -10.54 9.33
N THR A 46 11.86 -10.80 10.14
CA THR A 46 12.25 -12.16 10.57
C THR A 46 11.62 -12.57 11.90
N ASP A 47 10.81 -11.70 12.51
CA ASP A 47 10.10 -12.05 13.74
C ASP A 47 9.12 -13.18 13.44
N SER A 48 8.83 -14.02 14.42
CA SER A 48 7.88 -15.10 14.25
C SER A 48 6.46 -14.54 14.11
N LEU A 49 5.74 -15.03 13.10
CA LEU A 49 4.28 -14.95 13.07
C LEU A 49 3.75 -15.93 14.13
N GLU A 50 3.61 -15.49 15.38
CA GLU A 50 2.98 -16.31 16.42
C GLU A 50 1.50 -16.56 16.09
N ASP A 51 0.85 -15.59 15.46
CA ASP A 51 -0.55 -15.62 15.04
C ASP A 51 -0.72 -15.58 13.52
N ASN A 52 -1.79 -16.20 13.02
CA ASN A 52 -2.19 -16.07 11.62
C ASN A 52 -2.76 -14.66 11.39
N THR A 53 -1.98 -13.79 10.76
CA THR A 53 -2.39 -12.39 10.50
C THR A 53 -3.56 -12.24 9.52
N PHE A 54 -3.98 -13.33 8.87
CA PHE A 54 -5.12 -13.37 7.96
C PHE A 54 -6.35 -14.07 8.56
N ASP A 55 -6.40 -14.23 9.88
CA ASP A 55 -7.54 -14.81 10.62
C ASP A 55 -8.77 -13.89 10.71
N GLY A 56 -8.65 -12.64 10.24
CA GLY A 56 -9.70 -11.63 10.32
C GLY A 56 -9.78 -10.91 11.67
N LEU A 57 -8.83 -11.16 12.57
CA LEU A 57 -8.64 -10.43 13.82
C LEU A 57 -7.66 -9.28 13.63
N PHE A 58 -7.76 -8.29 14.51
CA PHE A 58 -6.81 -7.19 14.54
C PHE A 58 -5.57 -7.61 15.32
N HIS A 59 -4.41 -7.50 14.69
CA HIS A 59 -3.09 -7.74 15.26
C HIS A 59 -2.28 -6.45 15.24
N SER A 60 -1.57 -6.15 16.33
CA SER A 60 -0.75 -4.95 16.43
C SER A 60 0.70 -5.26 16.08
N PHE A 61 1.22 -4.58 15.07
CA PHE A 61 2.62 -4.65 14.66
C PHE A 61 3.30 -3.30 14.80
N THR A 62 4.57 -3.32 15.17
CA THR A 62 5.42 -2.13 15.27
C THR A 62 6.76 -2.39 14.61
N SER A 63 7.25 -1.44 13.84
CA SER A 63 8.62 -1.45 13.29
C SER A 63 9.07 0.00 13.08
N PRO A 64 10.37 0.31 13.21
CA PRO A 64 10.92 1.64 12.92
C PRO A 64 10.86 2.03 11.43
N ASN A 65 10.60 1.07 10.53
CA ASN A 65 10.52 1.25 9.09
C ASN A 65 9.44 0.35 8.48
N ALA A 66 9.09 0.63 7.23
CA ALA A 66 8.02 -0.05 6.50
C ALA A 66 8.48 -0.56 5.13
N GLU A 67 7.68 -1.43 4.54
CA GLU A 67 7.66 -1.74 3.12
C GLU A 67 6.56 -0.91 2.43
N ILE A 68 6.82 -0.45 1.21
CA ILE A 68 5.82 0.21 0.37
C ILE A 68 5.72 -0.43 -1.01
N ALA A 69 4.52 -0.34 -1.58
CA ALA A 69 4.20 -0.76 -2.94
C ALA A 69 3.19 0.20 -3.56
N ALA A 70 3.23 0.40 -4.88
CA ALA A 70 2.22 1.22 -5.55
C ALA A 70 1.80 0.64 -6.89
N TRP A 71 0.52 0.83 -7.23
CA TRP A 71 -0.07 0.37 -8.49
C TRP A 71 -1.17 1.31 -8.97
N ASP A 72 -1.40 1.34 -10.27
CA ASP A 72 -2.43 2.16 -10.89
C ASP A 72 -3.85 1.55 -10.74
N LYS A 73 -4.85 2.22 -11.32
CA LYS A 73 -6.26 1.79 -11.31
C LYS A 73 -6.50 0.44 -11.99
N ASP A 74 -5.61 0.02 -12.89
CA ASP A 74 -5.70 -1.24 -13.64
C ASP A 74 -4.90 -2.35 -12.93
N GLY A 75 -4.27 -2.03 -11.80
CA GLY A 75 -3.46 -2.98 -11.02
C GLY A 75 -2.02 -3.09 -11.50
N THR A 76 -1.56 -2.21 -12.39
CA THR A 76 -0.19 -2.20 -12.89
C THR A 76 0.74 -1.64 -11.83
N TRP A 77 1.72 -2.45 -11.40
CA TRP A 77 2.68 -2.07 -10.38
C TRP A 77 3.70 -1.08 -10.94
N THR A 78 4.05 -0.07 -10.14
CA THR A 78 5.17 0.82 -10.45
C THR A 78 6.40 0.40 -9.66
N GLN A 79 7.54 0.42 -10.34
CA GLN A 79 8.80 0.02 -9.75
C GLN A 79 9.33 1.13 -8.83
N LEU A 80 9.14 0.96 -7.51
CA LEU A 80 9.60 1.93 -6.49
C LEU A 80 11.05 1.71 -6.04
N SER A 81 11.66 0.58 -6.40
CA SER A 81 13.06 0.24 -6.13
C SER A 81 13.72 -0.37 -7.36
N SER A 82 15.05 -0.28 -7.47
CA SER A 82 15.78 -0.82 -8.62
C SER A 82 15.79 -2.34 -8.71
N HIS A 83 15.32 -3.07 -7.69
CA HIS A 83 15.55 -4.51 -7.54
C HIS A 83 14.29 -5.33 -7.25
N ASP A 84 13.16 -4.68 -6.94
CA ASP A 84 11.89 -5.33 -6.59
C ASP A 84 10.72 -4.37 -6.88
N ASP A 85 9.52 -4.93 -7.06
CA ASP A 85 8.26 -4.20 -7.25
C ASP A 85 7.80 -3.49 -5.97
N VAL A 86 8.40 -3.86 -4.83
CA VAL A 86 8.26 -3.18 -3.54
C VAL A 86 9.54 -2.45 -3.15
N LYS A 87 9.42 -1.51 -2.23
CA LYS A 87 10.57 -0.87 -1.57
C LYS A 87 10.52 -1.13 -0.07
N GLY A 88 11.53 -1.83 0.44
CA GLY A 88 11.68 -2.12 1.86
C GLY A 88 12.47 -1.07 2.65
N TRP A 89 12.46 -1.23 3.98
CA TRP A 89 13.21 -0.44 4.96
C TRP A 89 13.03 1.08 4.81
N VAL A 90 11.81 1.50 4.48
CA VAL A 90 11.43 2.89 4.24
C VAL A 90 11.18 3.59 5.57
N SER A 91 11.83 4.74 5.78
CA SER A 91 11.63 5.54 6.99
C SER A 91 10.26 6.22 7.00
N VAL A 92 9.78 6.64 8.17
CA VAL A 92 8.52 7.41 8.28
C VAL A 92 8.54 8.67 7.40
N ARG A 93 9.68 9.35 7.34
CA ARG A 93 9.85 10.53 6.48
C ARG A 93 9.65 10.17 5.02
N ASP A 94 10.31 9.12 4.55
CA ASP A 94 10.24 8.71 3.16
C ASP A 94 8.82 8.24 2.81
N VAL A 95 8.11 7.55 3.71
CA VAL A 95 6.69 7.23 3.53
C VAL A 95 5.87 8.49 3.25
N CYS A 96 6.09 9.59 3.98
CA CYS A 96 5.43 10.86 3.70
C CYS A 96 5.79 11.43 2.32
N GLU A 97 7.05 11.34 1.91
CA GLU A 97 7.51 11.78 0.58
C GLU A 97 6.85 10.96 -0.54
N TYR A 98 6.72 9.63 -0.37
CA TYR A 98 6.02 8.77 -1.32
C TYR A 98 4.52 9.03 -1.38
N ILE A 99 3.86 9.27 -0.23
CA ILE A 99 2.44 9.68 -0.20
C ILE A 99 2.28 10.98 -1.00
N ALA A 100 3.12 11.99 -0.77
CA ALA A 100 3.05 13.26 -1.48
C ALA A 100 3.29 13.10 -2.99
N MET A 101 4.31 12.33 -3.36
CA MET A 101 4.64 12.06 -4.77
C MET A 101 3.51 11.32 -5.49
N ILE A 102 3.01 10.21 -4.92
CA ILE A 102 2.03 9.33 -5.57
C ILE A 102 0.65 9.97 -5.60
N SER A 103 0.30 10.79 -4.61
CA SER A 103 -0.98 11.51 -4.59
C SER A 103 -1.02 12.72 -5.53
N HIS A 104 0.11 13.11 -6.13
CA HIS A 104 0.15 14.25 -7.04
C HIS A 104 -0.72 14.00 -8.28
N PRO A 105 -1.55 14.96 -8.74
CA PRO A 105 -2.46 14.75 -9.87
C PRO A 105 -1.79 14.29 -11.17
N GLU A 106 -0.53 14.67 -11.37
CA GLU A 106 0.25 14.32 -12.57
C GLU A 106 1.12 13.07 -12.40
N PHE A 107 1.07 12.41 -11.23
CA PHE A 107 1.80 11.17 -11.02
C PHE A 107 1.29 10.08 -11.97
N GLY A 108 2.21 9.47 -12.73
CA GLY A 108 1.89 8.48 -13.76
C GLY A 108 1.59 9.06 -15.16
N GLY A 109 1.54 10.39 -15.32
CA GLY A 109 1.37 11.04 -16.63
C GLY A 109 -0.05 10.97 -17.20
N MET A 110 -0.45 12.02 -17.91
CA MET A 110 -1.75 12.16 -18.56
C MET A 110 -1.89 11.21 -19.76
N ASP A 111 -2.58 10.09 -19.59
CA ASP A 111 -3.16 9.35 -20.71
C ASP A 111 -4.69 9.54 -20.68
N ASN A 112 -5.18 10.61 -21.33
CA ASN A 112 -6.53 10.72 -21.93
C ASN A 112 -6.73 12.06 -22.66
N ASP A 113 -5.89 12.37 -23.66
CA ASP A 113 -6.38 13.09 -24.85
C ASP A 113 -5.47 12.78 -26.06
N SER A 114 -5.65 11.60 -26.62
CA SER A 114 -5.18 11.25 -27.97
C SER A 114 -6.34 11.22 -28.96
N SER A 115 -7.27 12.18 -28.84
CA SER A 115 -8.26 12.45 -29.88
C SER A 115 -7.89 13.69 -30.71
N LYS A 116 -7.03 13.47 -31.72
CA LYS A 116 -6.99 14.28 -32.94
C LYS A 116 -6.94 13.38 -34.16
#